data_AF-A0A4S4DJB2-F1
#
_entry.id   AF-A0A4S4DJB2-F1
#
_cell.length_a   1.000
_cell.length_b   1.000
_cell.length_c   1.000
_cell.angle_alpha   90.00
_cell.angle_beta   90.00
_cell.angle_gamma   90.00
#
_symmetry.space_group_name_H-M   'P 1'
#
loop_
_entity.id
_entity.type
_entity.pdbx_description
1 polymer ?
#
loop_
_entity_poly.entity_id
_entity_poly.type
_entity_poly.pdbx_seq_one_letter_code
_entity_poly.pdbx_strand_id
1 'polypeptide(L)'
;MASLICAVPRTREALLYSILLSSRFINNPTPKLKSFSIQLSIVPQPHRHCPCSSSSSSNGGGVVVVSVGKEEGQLLRSPQLVALEYSDLNLSHNFSQDLGHVRIRQHVNPLCASLSVPAPVPDWSEVYRDSTLPLMVDIGSGSGRFLMWLAKRNLDSKNYLGLEIRKKLVKRAEHWVNELALRNIHFMFANATVSFKQLISTYPGPLMLVSILCPDPHFKKKYHKRRVLQKPLVEFIVDSLMPRGQVLLNISMICKTGHIC
;
A
#
# COMPACT_ATOMS: atom_id res chain seq x y z
N MET A 1 30.81 19.06 -5.29
CA MET A 1 30.60 17.61 -5.09
C MET A 1 30.06 17.40 -3.69
N ALA A 2 28.73 17.29 -3.57
CA ALA A 2 28.05 17.28 -2.28
C ALA A 2 27.82 15.85 -1.79
N SER A 3 28.58 15.48 -0.77
CA SER A 3 28.18 14.50 0.24
C SER A 3 27.07 15.14 1.09
N LEU A 4 25.89 14.53 1.19
CA LEU A 4 24.92 14.90 2.23
C LEU A 4 24.87 13.78 3.25
N ILE A 5 25.60 14.03 4.34
CA ILE A 5 25.55 13.34 5.62
C ILE A 5 24.19 13.68 6.24
N CYS A 6 23.38 12.66 6.54
CA CYS A 6 22.22 12.83 7.41
C CYS A 6 22.67 12.54 8.84
N ALA A 7 22.82 13.58 9.64
CA ALA A 7 23.01 13.50 11.08
C ALA A 7 21.71 13.97 11.76
N VAL A 8 21.02 13.06 12.45
CA VAL A 8 20.01 13.38 13.47
C VAL A 8 20.16 12.32 14.59
N PRO A 9 20.07 12.71 15.88
CA PRO A 9 20.87 12.11 16.97
C PRO A 9 20.31 10.83 17.58
N ARG A 10 21.20 10.12 18.30
CA ARG A 10 20.87 9.19 19.39
C ARG A 10 20.12 9.93 20.50
N THR A 11 18.91 9.50 20.83
CA THR A 11 18.43 9.19 22.20
C THR A 11 16.99 8.64 22.15
N ARG A 12 16.64 7.93 23.23
CA ARG A 12 15.41 7.15 23.43
C ARG A 12 14.13 8.01 23.47
N GLU A 13 13.02 7.31 23.28
CA GLU A 13 11.64 7.62 23.65
C GLU A 13 10.73 8.30 22.61
N ALA A 14 9.56 7.68 22.52
CA ALA A 14 8.39 8.03 21.77
C ALA A 14 7.54 9.06 22.53
N LEU A 15 6.70 9.81 21.82
CA LEU A 15 5.40 10.38 22.23
C LEU A 15 4.79 10.99 20.94
N LEU A 16 3.89 10.29 20.22
CA LEU A 16 2.42 10.39 20.28
C LEU A 16 1.87 11.84 20.21
N TYR A 17 1.06 12.17 19.18
CA TYR A 17 -0.37 12.53 19.31
C TYR A 17 -1.02 13.10 17.99
N SER A 18 -2.13 12.44 17.60
CA SER A 18 -3.40 12.80 16.89
C SER A 18 -3.62 13.96 15.88
N ILE A 19 -4.04 13.59 14.64
CA ILE A 19 -5.32 13.75 13.87
C ILE A 19 -6.18 15.07 13.83
N LEU A 20 -6.54 15.45 12.56
CA LEU A 20 -7.73 16.14 11.94
C LEU A 20 -7.84 17.67 11.69
N LEU A 21 -8.32 17.96 10.47
CA LEU A 21 -8.82 19.16 9.75
C LEU A 21 -9.08 20.49 10.50
N SER A 22 -8.67 21.63 9.90
CA SER A 22 -9.57 22.79 9.59
C SER A 22 -8.91 23.90 8.70
N SER A 23 -9.62 24.28 7.64
CA SER A 23 -9.83 25.59 6.98
C SER A 23 -8.91 26.83 7.14
N ARG A 24 -8.65 27.46 5.96
CA ARG A 24 -8.70 28.91 5.58
C ARG A 24 -7.47 29.86 5.67
N PHE A 25 -7.18 30.49 4.49
CA PHE A 25 -6.72 31.88 4.18
C PHE A 25 -5.25 32.29 4.55
N ILE A 26 -4.43 33.10 3.83
CA ILE A 26 -4.57 34.22 2.85
C ILE A 26 -3.24 34.46 2.06
N ASN A 27 -3.35 34.82 0.75
CA ASN A 27 -2.57 35.68 -0.20
C ASN A 27 -1.03 35.64 -0.48
N ASN A 28 -0.69 35.26 -1.74
CA ASN A 28 0.18 35.84 -2.83
C ASN A 28 1.62 36.43 -2.58
N PRO A 29 2.47 36.62 -3.63
CA PRO A 29 2.74 35.88 -4.89
C PRO A 29 4.27 35.64 -5.19
N THR A 30 4.60 34.86 -6.25
CA THR A 30 5.85 34.77 -7.10
C THR A 30 6.39 33.33 -7.33
N PRO A 31 7.09 33.04 -8.47
CA PRO A 31 6.80 31.86 -9.29
C PRO A 31 7.66 30.60 -9.07
N LYS A 32 6.96 29.45 -9.11
CA LYS A 32 7.33 28.12 -9.68
C LYS A 32 8.70 27.50 -9.34
N LEU A 33 8.78 26.88 -8.15
CA LEU A 33 9.29 25.51 -8.03
C LEU A 33 8.11 24.58 -7.74
N LYS A 34 8.02 23.45 -8.45
CA LYS A 34 7.06 22.38 -8.10
C LYS A 34 7.47 21.81 -6.73
N SER A 35 6.93 22.36 -5.65
CA SER A 35 7.02 21.76 -4.32
C SER A 35 6.11 20.54 -4.29
N PHE A 36 6.70 19.35 -4.39
CA PHE A 36 6.00 18.09 -4.15
C PHE A 36 6.05 17.79 -2.66
N SER A 37 4.92 17.96 -1.95
CA SER A 37 4.79 17.47 -0.59
C SER A 37 4.56 15.96 -0.62
N ILE A 38 5.58 15.17 -0.30
CA ILE A 38 5.44 13.74 -0.03
C ILE A 38 4.74 13.60 1.33
N GLN A 39 3.43 13.40 1.32
CA GLN A 39 2.67 13.19 2.55
C GLN A 39 2.81 11.72 2.98
N LEU A 40 3.85 11.44 3.78
CA LEU A 40 4.10 10.12 4.36
C LEU A 40 3.01 9.81 5.40
N SER A 41 1.97 9.10 4.98
CA SER A 41 0.84 8.75 5.83
C SER A 41 1.12 7.41 6.52
N ILE A 42 1.55 7.47 7.78
CA ILE A 42 1.82 6.27 8.60
C ILE A 42 0.50 5.81 9.23
N VAL A 43 0.01 4.64 8.84
CA VAL A 43 -1.17 4.00 9.43
C VAL A 43 -0.74 3.26 10.71
N PRO A 44 -1.30 3.59 11.89
CA PRO A 44 -0.86 3.01 13.17
C PRO A 44 -1.29 1.54 13.33
N GLN A 45 -0.39 0.73 13.89
CA GLN A 45 -0.72 -0.55 14.52
C GLN A 45 -0.78 -0.34 16.05
N PRO A 46 -1.72 -0.97 16.77
CA PRO A 46 -1.79 -0.84 18.23
C PRO A 46 -0.62 -1.57 18.91
N HIS A 47 0.12 -0.84 19.74
CA HIS A 47 1.18 -1.39 20.59
C HIS A 47 0.59 -2.21 21.74
N ARG A 48 1.04 -3.47 21.90
CA ARG A 48 0.81 -4.29 23.10
C ARG A 48 1.95 -4.04 24.10
N HIS A 49 1.63 -3.61 25.31
CA HIS A 49 2.54 -3.67 26.46
C HIS A 49 2.64 -5.12 26.96
N CYS A 50 3.87 -5.63 27.08
CA CYS A 50 4.18 -6.83 27.88
C CYS A 50 4.63 -6.37 29.27
N PRO A 51 4.01 -6.84 30.38
CA PRO A 51 4.63 -6.81 31.69
C PRO A 51 5.27 -8.17 31.99
N CYS A 52 6.60 -8.20 32.09
CA CYS A 52 7.31 -9.26 32.77
C CYS A 52 7.33 -8.92 34.27
N SER A 53 6.87 -9.87 35.07
CA SER A 53 6.82 -9.86 36.52
C SER A 53 8.21 -9.87 37.16
N SER A 54 8.46 -8.92 38.05
CA SER A 54 9.32 -9.11 39.22
C SER A 54 8.73 -8.33 40.40
N SER A 55 8.46 -9.07 41.47
CA SER A 55 7.90 -8.67 42.75
C SER A 55 8.74 -7.64 43.50
N SER A 56 8.09 -6.64 44.11
CA SER A 56 8.22 -6.34 45.56
C SER A 56 7.36 -5.15 45.99
N SER A 57 6.43 -5.45 46.91
CA SER A 57 6.05 -4.71 48.11
C SER A 57 5.43 -3.30 48.09
N SER A 58 4.25 -3.28 48.74
CA SER A 58 3.79 -2.36 49.79
C SER A 58 2.74 -1.27 49.45
N ASN A 59 1.54 -1.56 49.99
CA ASN A 59 0.57 -0.71 50.68
C ASN A 59 0.01 0.58 50.04
N GLY A 60 -1.33 0.58 49.91
CA GLY A 60 -2.15 1.70 50.43
C GLY A 60 -3.33 2.13 49.57
N GLY A 61 -4.55 1.74 49.96
CA GLY A 61 -5.74 2.61 49.91
C GLY A 61 -6.76 2.45 48.77
N GLY A 62 -7.94 1.88 49.10
CA GLY A 62 -9.24 2.49 48.82
C GLY A 62 -9.91 2.40 47.43
N VAL A 63 -10.68 1.32 47.22
CA VAL A 63 -12.06 1.21 46.65
C VAL A 63 -12.52 2.20 45.55
N VAL A 64 -12.89 1.69 44.35
CA VAL A 64 -14.28 1.54 43.84
C VAL A 64 -14.29 0.45 42.76
N VAL A 65 -15.04 -0.64 43.00
CA VAL A 65 -15.35 -1.64 41.98
C VAL A 65 -16.60 -1.17 41.24
N VAL A 66 -16.45 -0.77 39.98
CA VAL A 66 -17.57 -0.74 39.04
C VAL A 66 -17.40 -1.97 38.15
N SER A 67 -18.21 -2.99 38.38
CA SER A 67 -18.33 -4.12 37.47
C SER A 67 -19.14 -3.67 36.25
N VAL A 68 -18.46 -3.27 35.17
CA VAL A 68 -19.06 -3.28 33.83
C VAL A 68 -18.62 -4.59 33.18
N GLY A 69 -19.61 -5.30 32.62
CA GLY A 69 -19.54 -6.71 32.26
C GLY A 69 -18.31 -7.12 31.45
N LYS A 70 -17.90 -8.38 31.67
CA LYS A 70 -16.98 -9.10 30.79
C LYS A 70 -17.52 -9.09 29.36
N GLU A 71 -17.01 -8.21 28.51
CA GLU A 71 -16.74 -8.61 27.13
C GLU A 71 -15.28 -9.09 27.10
N GLU A 72 -15.09 -10.40 26.92
CA GLU A 72 -13.80 -10.95 26.55
C GLU A 72 -13.44 -10.39 25.17
N GLY A 73 -12.77 -9.24 25.15
CA GLY A 73 -12.17 -8.69 23.95
C GLY A 73 -11.09 -9.65 23.44
N GLN A 74 -11.46 -10.56 22.55
CA GLN A 74 -10.52 -11.47 21.91
C GLN A 74 -9.48 -10.62 21.18
N LEU A 75 -8.23 -10.66 21.64
CA LEU A 75 -7.17 -9.77 21.16
C LEU A 75 -6.74 -10.17 19.73
N LEU A 76 -7.45 -9.62 18.74
CA LEU A 76 -7.28 -9.90 17.32
C LEU A 76 -5.82 -9.74 16.88
N ARG A 77 -5.35 -10.69 16.06
CA ARG A 77 -4.02 -10.63 15.43
C ARG A 77 -4.07 -9.71 14.21
N SER A 78 -2.92 -9.16 13.81
CA SER A 78 -2.84 -8.24 12.65
C SER A 78 -3.51 -8.76 11.37
N PRO A 79 -3.45 -10.06 11.01
CA PRO A 79 -4.20 -10.56 9.85
C PRO A 79 -5.73 -10.48 10.00
N GLN A 80 -6.24 -10.67 11.21
CA GLN A 80 -7.68 -10.56 11.49
C GLN A 80 -8.14 -9.10 11.42
N LEU A 81 -7.31 -8.15 11.90
CA LEU A 81 -7.60 -6.72 11.77
C LEU A 81 -7.66 -6.28 10.31
N VAL A 82 -6.72 -6.74 9.49
CA VAL A 82 -6.74 -6.46 8.03
C VAL A 82 -7.96 -7.09 7.36
N ALA A 83 -8.37 -8.30 7.78
CA ALA A 83 -9.57 -8.93 7.26
C ALA A 83 -10.85 -8.15 7.63
N LEU A 84 -10.92 -7.61 8.85
CA LEU A 84 -12.03 -6.77 9.32
C LEU A 84 -12.11 -5.45 8.56
N GLU A 85 -10.97 -4.79 8.30
CA GLU A 85 -10.93 -3.53 7.54
C GLU A 85 -11.56 -3.65 6.15
N TYR A 86 -11.34 -4.81 5.53
CA TYR A 86 -11.84 -5.14 4.20
C TYR A 86 -13.06 -6.08 4.24
N SER A 87 -13.74 -6.19 5.39
CA SER A 87 -14.87 -7.11 5.55
C SER A 87 -16.06 -6.70 4.69
N ASP A 88 -16.27 -5.40 4.52
CA ASP A 88 -17.30 -4.78 3.68
C ASP A 88 -17.21 -5.16 2.20
N LEU A 89 -16.09 -5.69 1.73
CA LEU A 89 -15.96 -6.24 0.39
C LEU A 89 -16.74 -7.55 0.21
N ASN A 90 -17.08 -8.29 1.28
CA ASN A 90 -17.85 -9.55 1.19
C ASN A 90 -17.34 -10.54 0.12
N LEU A 91 -16.01 -10.65 -0.02
CA LEU A 91 -15.38 -11.44 -1.08
C LEU A 91 -15.60 -12.94 -0.89
N SER A 92 -15.97 -13.64 -1.96
CA SER A 92 -16.15 -15.09 -1.91
C SER A 92 -14.79 -15.81 -1.78
N HIS A 93 -14.77 -16.89 -0.98
CA HIS A 93 -13.59 -17.76 -0.86
C HIS A 93 -13.59 -18.91 -1.89
N ASN A 94 -14.66 -19.02 -2.67
CA ASN A 94 -14.96 -20.16 -3.55
C ASN A 94 -14.02 -20.26 -4.76
N PHE A 95 -13.33 -19.17 -5.11
CA PHE A 95 -12.36 -19.12 -6.22
C PHE A 95 -11.23 -20.16 -6.14
N SER A 96 -11.03 -20.80 -4.98
CA SER A 96 -10.03 -21.85 -4.81
C SER A 96 -10.35 -23.15 -5.56
N GLN A 97 -11.61 -23.38 -5.95
CA GLN A 97 -12.04 -24.61 -6.63
C GLN A 97 -11.57 -24.66 -8.10
N ASP A 98 -11.65 -23.55 -8.84
CA ASP A 98 -11.34 -23.52 -10.29
C ASP A 98 -9.84 -23.48 -10.62
N LEU A 99 -8.98 -23.05 -9.69
CA LEU A 99 -7.53 -22.98 -9.91
C LEU A 99 -6.75 -24.18 -9.36
N GLY A 100 -7.44 -25.14 -8.74
CA GLY A 100 -6.84 -26.18 -7.93
C GLY A 100 -6.09 -25.61 -6.71
N HIS A 101 -5.77 -26.44 -5.73
CA HIS A 101 -5.03 -26.03 -4.54
C HIS A 101 -3.56 -25.75 -4.87
N VAL A 102 -3.28 -24.67 -5.61
CA VAL A 102 -1.91 -24.33 -6.02
C VAL A 102 -1.35 -23.23 -5.13
N ARG A 103 -0.35 -23.61 -4.33
CA ARG A 103 0.45 -22.70 -3.52
C ARG A 103 1.04 -21.57 -4.37
N ILE A 104 0.66 -20.33 -4.07
CA ILE A 104 1.25 -19.15 -4.69
C ILE A 104 2.56 -18.83 -3.96
N ARG A 105 3.66 -18.75 -4.72
CA ARG A 105 4.95 -18.32 -4.16
C ARG A 105 4.85 -16.84 -3.78
N GLN A 106 5.33 -16.51 -2.58
CA GLN A 106 5.33 -15.13 -2.09
C GLN A 106 6.23 -14.24 -2.95
N HIS A 107 7.43 -14.72 -3.27
CA HIS A 107 8.45 -13.98 -4.03
C HIS A 107 8.57 -14.51 -5.46
N VAL A 108 8.83 -13.59 -6.39
CA VAL A 108 9.13 -13.88 -7.81
C VAL A 108 10.46 -13.22 -8.16
N ASN A 109 11.22 -13.79 -9.09
CA ASN A 109 12.39 -13.11 -9.64
C ASN A 109 11.92 -12.16 -10.77
N PRO A 110 11.90 -10.83 -10.58
CA PRO A 110 11.41 -9.90 -11.62
C PRO A 110 12.36 -9.80 -12.82
N LEU A 111 13.57 -10.35 -12.71
CA LEU A 111 14.60 -10.28 -13.75
C LEU A 111 14.62 -11.52 -14.67
N CYS A 112 13.61 -12.41 -14.62
CA CYS A 112 13.55 -13.52 -15.56
C CYS A 112 13.10 -13.04 -16.95
N ALA A 113 13.56 -13.71 -18.01
CA ALA A 113 13.32 -13.29 -19.39
C ALA A 113 11.82 -13.13 -19.72
N SER A 114 10.97 -14.00 -19.18
CA SER A 114 9.51 -13.94 -19.36
C SER A 114 8.84 -12.70 -18.74
N LEU A 115 9.56 -11.96 -17.89
CA LEU A 115 9.09 -10.73 -17.21
C LEU A 115 9.90 -9.49 -17.62
N SER A 116 10.79 -9.63 -18.61
CA SER A 116 11.56 -8.52 -19.17
C SER A 116 10.80 -7.75 -20.25
N VAL A 117 9.79 -8.39 -20.86
CA VAL A 117 8.92 -7.74 -21.85
C VAL A 117 7.83 -6.93 -21.13
N PRO A 118 7.64 -5.65 -21.47
CA PRO A 118 6.54 -4.85 -20.94
C PRO A 118 5.18 -5.50 -21.20
N ALA A 119 4.25 -5.35 -20.26
CA ALA A 119 2.87 -5.77 -20.47
C ALA A 119 2.24 -4.97 -21.64
N PRO A 120 1.40 -5.60 -22.48
CA PRO A 120 0.70 -4.88 -23.54
C PRO A 120 -0.23 -3.83 -22.92
N VAL A 121 -0.29 -2.67 -23.57
CA VAL A 121 -1.20 -1.58 -23.17
C VAL A 121 -2.62 -2.00 -23.58
N PRO A 122 -3.60 -1.98 -22.64
CA PRO A 122 -4.98 -2.24 -22.98
C PRO A 122 -5.62 -1.02 -23.66
N ASP A 123 -6.73 -1.22 -24.35
CA ASP A 123 -7.60 -0.09 -24.70
C ASP A 123 -8.29 0.42 -23.44
N TRP A 124 -7.88 1.59 -22.97
CA TRP A 124 -8.40 2.17 -21.73
C TRP A 124 -9.90 2.44 -21.78
N SER A 125 -10.47 2.67 -22.97
CA SER A 125 -11.91 2.88 -23.16
C SER A 125 -12.74 1.60 -23.02
N GLU A 126 -12.12 0.44 -23.23
CA GLU A 126 -12.73 -0.87 -22.95
C GLU A 126 -12.58 -1.27 -21.48
N VAL A 127 -11.52 -0.81 -20.82
CA VAL A 127 -11.23 -1.12 -19.41
C VAL A 127 -12.10 -0.32 -18.45
N TYR A 128 -12.23 0.99 -18.67
CA TYR A 128 -12.96 1.89 -17.78
C TYR A 128 -14.14 2.53 -18.50
N ARG A 129 -15.24 2.75 -17.77
CA ARG A 129 -16.40 3.47 -18.30
C ARG A 129 -16.04 4.90 -18.75
N ASP A 130 -15.17 5.55 -18.00
CA ASP A 130 -14.58 6.84 -18.35
C ASP A 130 -13.09 6.79 -18.03
N SER A 131 -12.26 6.57 -19.04
CA SER A 131 -10.80 6.51 -18.91
C SER A 131 -10.13 7.86 -18.66
N THR A 132 -10.87 8.97 -18.75
CA THR A 132 -10.30 10.32 -18.54
C THR A 132 -10.25 10.70 -17.06
N LEU A 133 -10.90 9.92 -16.20
CA LEU A 133 -10.90 10.13 -14.75
C LEU A 133 -9.47 10.00 -14.16
N PRO A 134 -9.22 10.64 -13.01
CA PRO A 134 -7.96 10.49 -12.29
C PRO A 134 -7.61 9.03 -11.98
N LEU A 135 -6.34 8.67 -12.19
CA LEU A 135 -5.83 7.33 -11.98
C LEU A 135 -5.09 7.19 -10.65
N MET A 136 -5.37 6.07 -9.98
CA MET A 136 -4.66 5.58 -8.81
C MET A 136 -4.04 4.23 -9.14
N VAL A 137 -2.75 4.07 -8.88
CA VAL A 137 -2.01 2.86 -9.26
C VAL A 137 -1.41 2.22 -8.02
N ASP A 138 -1.61 0.91 -7.85
CA ASP A 138 -0.94 0.12 -6.81
C ASP A 138 0.05 -0.85 -7.43
N ILE A 139 1.33 -0.62 -7.17
CA ILE A 139 2.43 -1.45 -7.66
C ILE A 139 2.69 -2.57 -6.66
N GLY A 140 2.53 -3.80 -7.12
CA GLY A 140 2.58 -4.99 -6.26
C GLY A 140 1.29 -5.17 -5.47
N SER A 141 0.13 -5.02 -6.14
CA SER A 141 -1.19 -4.95 -5.48
C SER A 141 -1.61 -6.19 -4.70
N GLY A 142 -0.87 -7.30 -4.81
CA GLY A 142 -1.08 -8.49 -4.01
C GLY A 142 -2.47 -9.07 -4.25
N SER A 143 -3.27 -9.12 -3.19
CA SER A 143 -4.65 -9.61 -3.27
C SER A 143 -5.62 -8.66 -3.98
N GLY A 144 -5.24 -7.41 -4.19
CA GLY A 144 -6.09 -6.37 -4.77
C GLY A 144 -7.09 -5.72 -3.79
N ARG A 145 -7.26 -6.26 -2.58
CA ARG A 145 -8.26 -5.78 -1.59
C ARG A 145 -8.16 -4.29 -1.29
N PHE A 146 -6.96 -3.74 -1.17
CA PHE A 146 -6.75 -2.32 -0.91
C PHE A 146 -7.37 -1.44 -2.00
N LEU A 147 -7.04 -1.72 -3.27
CA LEU A 147 -7.61 -0.96 -4.40
C LEU A 147 -9.11 -1.17 -4.52
N MET A 148 -9.61 -2.41 -4.35
CA MET A 148 -11.04 -2.69 -4.43
C MET A 148 -11.83 -1.94 -3.35
N TRP A 149 -11.28 -1.86 -2.14
CA TRP A 149 -11.85 -1.11 -1.03
C TRP A 149 -11.94 0.40 -1.32
N LEU A 150 -10.93 0.96 -1.99
CA LEU A 150 -10.96 2.35 -2.47
C LEU A 150 -11.95 2.53 -3.62
N ALA A 151 -11.94 1.63 -4.61
CA ALA A 151 -12.79 1.68 -5.80
C ALA A 151 -14.27 1.66 -5.43
N LYS A 152 -14.67 0.77 -4.51
CA LYS A 152 -16.04 0.66 -3.99
C LYS A 152 -16.53 1.96 -3.32
N ARG A 153 -15.62 2.76 -2.76
CA ARG A 153 -15.94 4.05 -2.10
C ARG A 153 -15.93 5.25 -3.05
N ASN A 154 -15.46 5.09 -4.29
CA ASN A 154 -15.20 6.19 -5.22
C ASN A 154 -15.64 5.84 -6.67
N LEU A 155 -16.80 5.21 -6.84
CA LEU A 155 -17.24 4.55 -8.09
C LEU A 155 -17.13 5.40 -9.36
N ASP A 156 -17.45 6.70 -9.30
CA ASP A 156 -17.57 7.55 -10.49
C ASP A 156 -16.60 8.74 -10.51
N SER A 157 -15.57 8.71 -9.66
CA SER A 157 -14.64 9.86 -9.52
C SER A 157 -13.20 9.54 -9.87
N LYS A 158 -12.86 8.25 -9.95
CA LYS A 158 -11.49 7.74 -9.91
C LYS A 158 -11.41 6.36 -10.54
N ASN A 159 -10.34 6.12 -11.29
CA ASN A 159 -9.98 4.81 -11.81
C ASN A 159 -8.80 4.21 -11.03
N TYR A 160 -8.79 2.89 -10.91
CA TYR A 160 -7.83 2.16 -10.09
C TYR A 160 -7.14 1.06 -10.91
N LEU A 161 -5.81 1.09 -10.97
CA LEU A 161 -5.00 0.11 -11.68
C LEU A 161 -4.09 -0.65 -10.72
N GLY A 162 -4.28 -1.96 -10.59
CA GLY A 162 -3.38 -2.82 -9.82
C GLY A 162 -2.38 -3.53 -10.71
N LEU A 163 -1.09 -3.35 -10.48
CA LEU A 163 -0.03 -4.09 -11.17
C LEU A 163 0.52 -5.18 -10.27
N GLU A 164 0.44 -6.44 -10.70
CA GLU A 164 0.94 -7.56 -9.90
C GLU A 164 1.69 -8.58 -10.76
N ILE A 165 2.86 -8.99 -10.27
CA ILE A 165 3.78 -9.90 -10.97
C ILE A 165 3.39 -11.38 -10.80
N ARG A 166 2.41 -11.69 -9.95
CA ARG A 166 1.87 -13.03 -9.72
C ARG A 166 0.54 -13.17 -10.44
N LYS A 167 0.58 -13.73 -11.66
CA LYS A 167 -0.60 -13.93 -12.54
C LYS A 167 -1.82 -14.57 -11.83
N LYS A 168 -1.60 -15.47 -10.87
CA LYS A 168 -2.69 -16.12 -10.12
C LYS A 168 -3.45 -15.16 -9.20
N LEU A 169 -2.76 -14.17 -8.64
CA LEU A 169 -3.39 -13.15 -7.80
C LEU A 169 -4.20 -12.18 -8.66
N VAL A 170 -3.68 -11.79 -9.82
CA VAL A 170 -4.40 -10.98 -10.80
C VAL A 170 -5.72 -11.65 -11.21
N LYS A 171 -5.68 -12.93 -11.60
CA LYS A 171 -6.89 -13.69 -11.94
C LYS A 171 -7.93 -13.71 -10.81
N ARG A 172 -7.47 -13.82 -9.56
CA ARG A 172 -8.36 -13.79 -8.38
C ARG A 172 -8.97 -12.41 -8.17
N ALA A 173 -8.15 -11.37 -8.27
CA ALA A 173 -8.60 -9.99 -8.09
C ALA A 173 -9.64 -9.63 -9.17
N GLU A 174 -9.39 -9.97 -10.43
CA GLU A 174 -10.35 -9.78 -11.53
C GLU A 174 -11.67 -10.55 -11.31
N HIS A 175 -11.60 -11.78 -10.81
CA HIS A 175 -12.81 -12.53 -10.45
C HIS A 175 -13.63 -11.80 -9.38
N TRP A 176 -12.99 -11.33 -8.31
CA TRP A 176 -13.67 -10.56 -7.28
C TRP A 176 -14.18 -9.20 -7.78
N VAL A 177 -13.48 -8.53 -8.69
CA VAL A 177 -13.97 -7.29 -9.33
C VAL A 177 -15.28 -7.55 -10.07
N ASN A 178 -15.36 -8.68 -10.80
CA ASN A 178 -16.58 -9.09 -11.48
C ASN A 178 -17.72 -9.43 -10.50
N GLU A 179 -17.43 -10.15 -9.41
CA GLU A 179 -18.43 -10.44 -8.35
C GLU A 179 -18.99 -9.14 -7.72
N LEU A 180 -18.14 -8.12 -7.54
CA LEU A 180 -18.53 -6.83 -6.99
C LEU A 180 -19.13 -5.87 -8.02
N ALA A 181 -19.17 -6.25 -9.30
CA ALA A 181 -19.61 -5.41 -10.42
C ALA A 181 -18.91 -4.03 -10.48
N LEU A 182 -17.64 -3.95 -10.07
CA LEU A 182 -16.89 -2.71 -10.12
C LEU A 182 -16.41 -2.44 -11.56
N ARG A 183 -16.57 -1.21 -12.04
CA ARG A 183 -16.22 -0.80 -13.42
C ARG A 183 -15.14 0.29 -13.48
N ASN A 184 -14.62 0.70 -12.31
CA ASN A 184 -13.59 1.72 -12.15
C ASN A 184 -12.26 1.13 -11.66
N ILE A 185 -12.07 -0.18 -11.76
CA ILE A 185 -10.86 -0.87 -11.31
C ILE A 185 -10.45 -1.97 -12.29
N HIS A 186 -9.15 -2.14 -12.47
CA HIS A 186 -8.58 -3.20 -13.30
C HIS A 186 -7.23 -3.70 -12.74
N PHE A 187 -6.96 -4.99 -12.87
CA PHE A 187 -5.72 -5.64 -12.45
C PHE A 187 -4.97 -6.24 -13.64
N MET A 188 -3.68 -5.92 -13.75
CA MET A 188 -2.81 -6.40 -14.81
C MET A 188 -1.69 -7.28 -14.27
N PHE A 189 -1.44 -8.39 -14.98
CA PHE A 189 -0.23 -9.17 -14.80
C PHE A 189 0.94 -8.45 -15.46
N ALA A 190 1.75 -7.78 -14.64
CA ALA A 190 2.82 -6.94 -15.12
C ALA A 190 4.01 -6.92 -14.16
N ASN A 191 5.21 -6.87 -14.73
CA ASN A 191 6.39 -6.40 -14.01
C ASN A 191 6.41 -4.88 -14.08
N ALA A 192 6.11 -4.22 -12.96
CA ALA A 192 5.98 -2.77 -12.91
C ALA A 192 7.28 -2.05 -13.32
N THR A 193 8.46 -2.59 -13.00
CA THR A 193 9.74 -1.95 -13.34
C THR A 193 9.94 -1.76 -14.85
N VAL A 194 9.37 -2.64 -15.68
CA VAL A 194 9.46 -2.54 -17.15
C VAL A 194 8.18 -2.03 -17.81
N SER A 195 7.02 -2.22 -17.17
CA SER A 195 5.72 -1.92 -17.79
C SER A 195 5.14 -0.57 -17.38
N PHE A 196 5.46 -0.07 -16.17
CA PHE A 196 4.80 1.10 -15.60
C PHE A 196 4.88 2.33 -16.51
N LYS A 197 6.07 2.62 -17.06
CA LYS A 197 6.26 3.76 -17.95
C LYS A 197 5.29 3.76 -19.13
N GLN A 198 5.22 2.65 -19.86
CA GLN A 198 4.36 2.54 -21.05
C GLN A 198 2.87 2.61 -20.70
N LEU A 199 2.46 1.97 -19.60
CA LEU A 199 1.07 1.98 -19.15
C LEU A 199 0.62 3.39 -18.74
N ILE A 200 1.44 4.10 -17.97
CA ILE A 200 1.08 5.44 -17.49
C ILE A 200 1.14 6.48 -18.62
N SER A 201 2.12 6.41 -19.52
CA SER A 201 2.22 7.36 -20.64
C SER A 201 1.08 7.25 -21.65
N THR A 202 0.33 6.14 -21.66
CA THR A 202 -0.78 5.91 -22.60
C THR A 202 -2.16 6.12 -21.97
N TYR A 203 -2.25 6.23 -20.64
CA TYR A 203 -3.50 6.49 -19.96
C TYR A 203 -3.92 7.96 -20.16
N PRO A 204 -5.19 8.25 -20.55
CA PRO A 204 -5.57 9.59 -20.98
C PRO A 204 -5.88 10.57 -19.82
N GLY A 205 -6.17 10.06 -18.62
CA GLY A 205 -6.46 10.88 -17.44
C GLY A 205 -5.21 11.21 -16.58
N PRO A 206 -5.36 12.05 -15.54
CA PRO A 206 -4.26 12.45 -14.69
C PRO A 206 -3.86 11.36 -13.67
N LEU A 207 -2.56 11.08 -13.52
CA LEU A 207 -2.06 10.22 -12.44
C LEU A 207 -2.02 10.99 -11.11
N MET A 208 -2.76 10.52 -10.11
CA MET A 208 -2.93 11.21 -8.82
C MET A 208 -2.44 10.41 -7.60
N LEU A 209 -2.33 9.09 -7.69
CA LEU A 209 -1.79 8.27 -6.60
C LEU A 209 -0.94 7.14 -7.17
N VAL A 210 0.23 6.93 -6.57
CA VAL A 210 0.98 5.68 -6.71
C VAL A 210 1.22 5.09 -5.33
N SER A 211 0.75 3.88 -5.09
CA SER A 211 1.04 3.13 -3.87
C SER A 211 2.03 2.00 -4.14
N ILE A 212 2.93 1.79 -3.18
CA ILE A 212 3.87 0.68 -3.11
C ILE A 212 3.80 0.16 -1.67
N LEU A 213 3.02 -0.90 -1.47
CA LEU A 213 2.72 -1.42 -0.14
C LEU A 213 3.46 -2.73 0.11
N CYS A 214 4.28 -2.75 1.15
CA CYS A 214 5.04 -3.92 1.59
C CYS A 214 5.88 -4.57 0.47
N PRO A 215 6.73 -3.80 -0.25
CA PRO A 215 7.57 -4.36 -1.29
C PRO A 215 8.60 -5.34 -0.70
N ASP A 216 9.00 -6.35 -1.49
CA ASP A 216 10.01 -7.32 -1.07
C ASP A 216 11.33 -6.61 -0.71
N PRO A 217 11.83 -6.72 0.53
CA PRO A 217 12.97 -5.93 1.00
C PRO A 217 14.29 -6.36 0.37
N HIS A 218 14.38 -7.62 -0.07
CA HIS A 218 15.58 -8.24 -0.65
C HIS A 218 16.87 -7.89 0.13
N PHE A 219 16.98 -8.32 1.38
CA PHE A 219 18.08 -7.92 2.29
C PHE A 219 19.49 -8.18 1.74
N LYS A 220 19.71 -9.34 1.08
CA LYS A 220 21.02 -9.73 0.56
C LYS A 220 21.44 -8.82 -0.59
N LYS A 221 22.66 -8.25 -0.56
CA LYS A 221 23.23 -7.37 -1.61
C LYS A 221 23.00 -7.89 -3.04
N LYS A 222 23.23 -9.18 -3.28
CA LYS A 222 23.02 -9.81 -4.59
C LYS A 222 21.58 -9.72 -5.14
N TYR A 223 20.59 -9.44 -4.28
CA TYR A 223 19.18 -9.29 -4.64
C TYR A 223 18.69 -7.84 -4.62
N HIS A 224 19.55 -6.85 -4.33
CA HIS A 224 19.14 -5.43 -4.32
C HIS A 224 18.57 -4.97 -5.67
N LYS A 225 19.11 -5.51 -6.78
CA LYS A 225 18.60 -5.27 -8.14
C LYS A 225 17.16 -5.77 -8.38
N ARG A 226 16.63 -6.61 -7.50
CA ARG A 226 15.26 -7.13 -7.58
C ARG A 226 14.23 -6.27 -6.84
N ARG A 227 14.67 -5.28 -6.06
CA ARG A 227 13.74 -4.36 -5.38
C ARG A 227 12.96 -3.60 -6.42
N VAL A 228 11.66 -3.41 -6.18
CA VAL A 228 10.80 -2.63 -7.08
C VAL A 228 11.19 -1.15 -7.10
N LEU A 229 11.57 -0.61 -5.93
CA LEU A 229 12.02 0.77 -5.75
C LEU A 229 13.45 0.96 -6.28
N GLN A 230 13.59 0.99 -7.60
CA GLN A 230 14.80 1.40 -8.29
C GLN A 230 14.66 2.86 -8.74
N LYS A 231 15.79 3.55 -8.82
CA LYS A 231 15.88 4.95 -9.25
C LYS A 231 15.05 5.27 -10.51
N PRO A 232 15.13 4.50 -11.62
CA PRO A 232 14.36 4.82 -12.82
C PRO A 232 12.85 4.79 -12.64
N LEU A 233 12.33 3.86 -11.82
CA LEU A 233 10.90 3.78 -11.54
C LEU A 233 10.45 4.96 -10.67
N VAL A 234 11.23 5.30 -9.65
CA VAL A 234 10.93 6.40 -8.73
C VAL A 234 10.94 7.74 -9.45
N GLU A 235 11.97 8.01 -10.26
CA GLU A 235 12.06 9.22 -11.07
C GLU A 235 10.84 9.36 -11.99
N PHE A 236 10.49 8.29 -12.69
CA PHE A 236 9.33 8.31 -13.57
C PHE A 236 8.00 8.50 -12.82
N ILE A 237 7.83 7.92 -11.63
CA ILE A 237 6.64 8.15 -10.78
C ILE A 237 6.53 9.65 -10.44
N VAL A 238 7.62 10.25 -9.98
CA VAL A 238 7.65 11.67 -9.58
C VAL A 238 7.34 12.58 -10.77
N ASP A 239 7.91 12.29 -11.93
CA ASP A 239 7.71 13.08 -13.15
C ASP A 239 6.29 12.96 -13.72
N SER A 240 5.65 11.80 -13.53
CA SER A 240 4.31 11.52 -14.07
C SER A 240 3.17 11.98 -13.17
N LEU A 241 3.42 12.23 -11.88
CA LEU A 241 2.39 12.65 -10.94
C LEU A 241 1.94 14.09 -11.21
N MET A 242 0.63 14.29 -11.26
CA MET A 242 0.04 15.61 -11.36
C MET A 242 0.23 16.41 -10.05
N PRO A 243 0.13 17.75 -10.09
CA PRO A 243 0.15 18.57 -8.88
C PRO A 243 -0.88 18.05 -7.86
N ARG A 244 -0.48 17.96 -6.59
CA ARG A 244 -1.25 17.35 -5.48
C ARG A 244 -1.42 15.82 -5.57
N GLY A 245 -0.76 15.18 -6.53
CA GLY A 245 -0.60 13.74 -6.56
C GLY A 245 0.20 13.24 -5.37
N GLN A 246 -0.05 12.00 -4.96
CA GLN A 246 0.51 11.40 -3.76
C GLN A 246 1.28 10.11 -4.07
N VAL A 247 2.29 9.84 -3.25
CA VAL A 247 2.96 8.54 -3.21
C VAL A 247 2.72 7.94 -1.84
N LEU A 248 2.07 6.78 -1.79
CA LEU A 248 1.87 6.02 -0.56
C LEU A 248 2.90 4.89 -0.52
N LEU A 249 3.91 5.04 0.33
CA LEU A 249 4.94 4.04 0.53
C LEU A 249 4.82 3.44 1.92
N ASN A 250 4.57 2.13 2.01
CA ASN A 250 4.59 1.41 3.27
C ASN A 250 5.66 0.32 3.20
N ILE A 251 6.63 0.38 4.11
CA ILE A 251 7.72 -0.58 4.18
C ILE A 251 7.62 -1.32 5.52
N SER A 252 7.10 -2.55 5.50
CA SER A 252 7.18 -3.43 6.65
C SER A 252 8.58 -4.05 6.75
N MET A 253 9.52 -3.31 7.36
CA MET A 253 10.87 -3.81 7.65
C MET A 253 10.84 -4.80 8.83
N ILE A 254 10.26 -5.99 8.65
CA ILE A 254 10.53 -7.10 9.59
C ILE A 254 11.77 -7.82 9.09
N CYS A 255 12.92 -7.33 9.54
CA CYS A 255 14.18 -8.03 9.42
C CYS A 255 14.08 -9.31 10.28
N LYS A 256 14.13 -10.51 9.66
CA LYS A 256 14.18 -11.79 10.40
C LYS A 256 15.49 -12.02 11.18
N THR A 257 16.33 -11.01 11.24
CA THR A 257 17.55 -10.93 12.02
C THR A 257 17.46 -9.62 12.77
N GLY A 258 17.57 -9.63 14.10
CA GLY A 258 17.28 -8.51 15.03
C GLY A 258 18.12 -7.22 14.89
N HIS A 259 18.41 -6.81 13.66
CA HIS A 259 18.95 -5.52 13.30
C HIS A 259 17.92 -4.81 12.42
N ILE A 260 17.33 -3.75 12.97
CA ILE A 260 16.60 -2.75 12.21
C ILE A 260 17.60 -2.14 11.22
N CYS A 261 17.27 -2.14 9.93
CA CYS A 261 18.03 -1.47 8.88
C CYS A 261 17.32 -0.17 8.49
#